data_AF-A0A7C1L5R3-F1
#
_entry.id   AF-A0A7C1L5R3-F1
#
_cell.length_a   1.000
_cell.length_b   1.000
_cell.length_c   1.000
_cell.angle_alpha   90.00
_cell.angle_beta   90.00
_cell.angle_gamma   90.00
#
_symmetry.space_group_name_H-M   'P 1'
#
loop_
_entity.id
_entity.type
_entity.pdbx_description
1 polymer ?
#
loop_
_entity_poly.entity_id
_entity_poly.type
_entity_poly.pdbx_seq_one_letter_code
_entity_poly.pdbx_strand_id
1 'polypeptide(L)' 'MYSKEALSDIFKRILKFEQDAKSIYDDCIKKIDDEQSIIILKSISNEEEGHIVLAEKLFKIIEVDSSQ' A
#
# COMPACT_ATOMS: atom_id res chain seq x y z
N MET A 1 16.39 10.00 15.50
CA MET A 1 14.95 10.25 15.40
C MET A 1 14.70 10.88 14.04
N TYR A 2 13.72 10.41 13.26
CA TYR A 2 13.42 11.02 11.96
C TYR A 2 12.74 12.37 12.16
N SER A 3 13.00 13.33 11.27
CA SER A 3 12.20 14.56 11.20
C SER A 3 10.82 14.25 10.61
N LYS A 4 9.88 15.18 10.77
CA LYS A 4 8.53 15.05 10.25
C LYS A 4 8.52 14.99 8.72
N GLU A 5 9.29 15.84 8.06
CA GLU A 5 9.42 15.89 6.61
C GLU A 5 10.01 14.57 6.09
N ALA A 6 11.05 14.07 6.77
CA ALA A 6 11.63 12.77 6.43
C ALA A 6 10.61 11.63 6.58
N LEU A 7 9.77 11.65 7.63
CA LEU A 7 8.70 10.67 7.79
C LEU A 7 7.64 10.81 6.70
N SER A 8 7.20 12.01 6.37
CA SER A 8 6.22 12.26 5.30
C SER A 8 6.72 11.71 3.95
N ASP A 9 7.97 12.00 3.57
CA ASP A 9 8.57 11.48 2.35
C ASP A 9 8.70 9.95 2.35
N ILE A 10 9.09 9.36 3.48
CA ILE A 10 9.17 7.90 3.64
C ILE A 10 7.78 7.27 3.48
N PHE A 11 6.76 7.78 4.17
CA PHE A 11 5.43 7.20 4.14
C PHE A 11 4.70 7.43 2.81
N LYS A 12 4.97 8.53 2.12
CA LYS A 12 4.52 8.74 0.74
C LYS A 12 5.09 7.68 -0.20
N ARG A 13 6.36 7.30 -0.03
CA ARG A 13 6.99 6.22 -0.81
C ARG A 13 6.43 4.85 -0.46
N ILE A 14 6.18 4.58 0.83
CA ILE A 14 5.54 3.33 1.28
C ILE A 14 4.14 3.21 0.68
N LEU A 15 3.31 4.25 0.78
CA LEU A 15 1.96 4.24 0.20
C LEU A 15 1.99 3.93 -1.31
N LYS A 16 2.93 4.54 -2.04
CA LYS A 16 3.11 4.25 -3.46
C LYS A 16 3.53 2.80 -3.71
N PHE A 17 4.43 2.27 -2.89
CA PHE A 17 4.86 0.86 -2.99
C PHE A 17 3.70 -0.11 -2.81
N GLU A 18 2.84 0.08 -1.80
CA GLU A 18 1.68 -0.79 -1.57
C GLU A 18 0.68 -0.72 -2.74
N GLN A 19 0.42 0.49 -3.26
CA GLN A 19 -0.44 0.69 -4.43
C GLN A 19 0.10 -0.01 -5.69
N ASP A 20 1.41 0.07 -5.92
CA ASP A 20 2.05 -0.59 -7.05
C ASP A 20 2.04 -2.12 -6.90
N ALA A 21 2.34 -2.63 -5.70
CA ALA A 21 2.28 -4.06 -5.39
C ALA A 21 0.88 -4.61 -5.64
N LYS A 22 -0.15 -3.96 -5.10
CA LYS A 22 -1.55 -4.33 -5.33
C LYS A 22 -1.90 -4.35 -6.82
N SER A 23 -1.52 -3.31 -7.56
CA SER A 23 -1.80 -3.21 -8.99
C SER A 23 -1.14 -4.35 -9.78
N ILE A 24 0.06 -4.78 -9.39
CA ILE A 24 0.76 -5.91 -10.01
C ILE A 24 0.03 -7.22 -9.73
N TYR A 25 -0.39 -7.48 -8.49
CA TYR A 25 -1.18 -8.67 -8.17
C TYR A 25 -2.52 -8.69 -8.90
N ASP A 26 -3.23 -7.57 -8.97
CA ASP A 26 -4.49 -7.43 -9.72
C ASP A 26 -4.31 -7.68 -11.23
N ASP A 27 -3.17 -7.29 -11.80
CA ASP A 27 -2.84 -7.57 -13.18
C ASP A 27 -2.50 -9.06 -13.40
N CYS A 28 -1.76 -9.68 -12.48
CA CYS A 28 -1.49 -11.13 -12.51
C CYS A 28 -2.78 -11.96 -12.47
N ILE A 29 -3.74 -11.61 -11.59
CA ILE A 29 -5.04 -12.29 -11.48
C ILE A 29 -5.80 -12.33 -12.82
N LYS A 30 -5.63 -11.32 -13.68
CA LYS A 30 -6.29 -11.23 -14.99
C LYS A 30 -5.59 -12.03 -16.09
N LYS A 31 -4.35 -12.46 -15.87
CA LYS A 31 -3.46 -13.00 -16.92
C LYS A 31 -3.11 -14.48 -16.73
N ILE A 32 -3.53 -15.09 -15.63
CA ILE A 32 -3.28 -16.51 -15.34
C ILE A 32 -4.60 -17.28 -15.29
N ASP A 33 -4.56 -18.57 -15.64
CA ASP A 33 -5.73 -19.45 -15.63
C ASP A 33 -5.76 -20.41 -14.42
N ASP A 34 -4.65 -20.56 -13.69
CA ASP A 34 -4.55 -21.49 -12.57
C ASP A 34 -5.37 -21.00 -11.37
N GLU A 35 -6.44 -21.72 -11.06
CA GLU A 35 -7.41 -21.33 -10.04
C GLU A 35 -6.79 -21.23 -8.64
N GLN A 36 -5.87 -22.14 -8.30
CA GLN A 36 -5.19 -22.12 -6.99
C GLN A 36 -4.30 -20.88 -6.84
N SER A 37 -3.54 -20.54 -7.88
CA SER A 37 -2.74 -19.32 -7.92
C SER A 37 -3.61 -18.06 -7.85
N ILE A 38 -4.75 -18.04 -8.56
CA ILE A 38 -5.70 -16.90 -8.50
C ILE A 38 -6.22 -16.69 -7.07
N ILE A 39 -6.55 -17.76 -6.35
CA ILE A 39 -7.02 -17.67 -4.96
C ILE A 39 -5.95 -17.03 -4.07
N ILE A 40 -4.69 -17.48 -4.18
CA ILE A 40 -3.58 -16.93 -3.40
C ILE A 40 -3.33 -15.46 -3.77
N LEU A 41 -3.26 -15.13 -5.06
CA LEU A 41 -3.04 -13.75 -5.51
C LEU A 41 -4.14 -12.80 -5.04
N LYS A 42 -5.40 -13.25 -5.03
CA LYS A 42 -6.52 -12.46 -4.47
C LYS A 42 -6.34 -12.21 -2.98
N SER A 43 -5.90 -13.22 -2.23
CA SER A 43 -5.59 -13.04 -0.80
C SER A 43 -4.52 -11.98 -0.59
N ILE A 44 -3.42 -12.06 -1.34
CA ILE A 44 -2.31 -11.10 -1.23
C ILE A 44 -2.77 -9.69 -1.63
N SER A 45 -3.46 -9.54 -2.77
CA SER A 45 -3.98 -8.22 -3.21
C SER A 45 -4.92 -7.58 -2.16
N ASN A 46 -5.71 -8.39 -1.46
CA ASN A 46 -6.56 -7.91 -0.37
C ASN A 46 -5.76 -7.49 0.88
N GLU A 47 -4.65 -8.14 1.18
CA GLU A 47 -3.74 -7.71 2.25
C GLU A 47 -3.10 -6.36 1.92
N GLU A 48 -2.67 -6.14 0.66
CA GLU A 48 -2.12 -4.84 0.23
C GLU A 48 -3.15 -3.72 0.30
N GLU A 49 -4.43 -3.98 0.01
CA GLU A 49 -5.51 -3.01 0.25
C GLU A 49 -5.57 -2.59 1.73
N GLY A 50 -5.40 -3.55 2.65
CA GLY A 50 -5.31 -3.28 4.08
C GLY A 50 -4.11 -2.40 4.44
N HIS A 51 -2.93 -2.68 3.86
CA HIS A 51 -1.72 -1.87 4.03
C HIS A 51 -1.90 -0.46 3.50
N ILE A 52 -2.50 -0.27 2.32
CA ILE A 52 -2.81 1.04 1.74
C ILE A 52 -3.66 1.86 2.71
N VAL A 53 -4.77 1.30 3.22
CA VAL A 53 -5.67 2.00 4.14
C VAL A 53 -4.95 2.43 5.42
N LEU A 54 -4.07 1.58 5.97
CA LEU A 54 -3.30 1.91 7.17
C LEU A 54 -2.22 2.97 6.89
N ALA A 55 -1.51 2.85 5.76
CA ALA A 55 -0.50 3.81 5.34
C ALA A 55 -1.10 5.21 5.10
N GLU A 56 -2.27 5.30 4.46
CA GLU A 56 -2.99 6.57 4.26
C GLU A 56 -3.40 7.21 5.59
N LYS A 57 -3.90 6.42 6.54
CA LYS A 57 -4.27 6.90 7.88
C LYS A 57 -3.05 7.47 8.61
N LEU A 58 -1.93 6.75 8.58
CA LEU A 58 -0.69 7.19 9.21
C LEU A 58 -0.12 8.45 8.53
N PHE A 59 -0.13 8.49 7.20
CA PHE A 59 0.30 9.66 6.44
C PHE A 59 -0.53 10.91 6.81
N LYS A 60 -1.85 10.78 6.93
CA LYS A 60 -2.73 11.87 7.39
C LYS A 60 -2.37 12.35 8.79
N ILE A 61 -2.06 11.46 9.73
CA ILE A 61 -1.65 11.85 11.08
C ILE A 61 -0.34 12.65 11.04
N ILE A 62 0.64 12.20 10.24
CA ILE A 62 1.93 12.88 10.08
C ILE A 62 1.74 14.28 9.47
N GLU A 63 0.90 14.42 8.45
CA GLU A 63 0.65 15.69 7.75
C GLU A 63 -0.22 16.68 8.55
N VAL A 64 -1.27 16.21 9.24
CA VAL A 64 -2.17 17.07 10.03
C VAL A 64 -1.41 17.74 11.18
N ASP A 65 -0.48 17.00 11.78
CA ASP A 65 0.39 17.51 12.83
C ASP A 65 1.35 18.59 12.29
N SER A 66 1.54 18.72 10.96
CA SER A 66 2.39 19.75 10.32
C SER A 66 1.73 21.12 10.20
N SER A 67 0.42 21.21 10.50
CA SER A 67 -0.42 22.39 10.24
C SER A 67 -0.80 23.18 11.50
N GLN A 68 -0.15 22.91 12.64
CA GLN A 68 -0.28 23.65 13.91
C GLN A 68 1.07 24.25 14.30
#